data_AF-B8HP60-F1
#
_entry.id   AF-B8HP60-F1
#
_cell.length_a   1.000
_cell.length_b   1.000
_cell.length_c   1.000
_cell.angle_alpha   90.00
_cell.angle_beta   90.00
_cell.angle_gamma   90.00
#
_symmetry.space_group_name_H-M   'P 1'
#
loop_
_entity.id
_entity.type
_entity.pdbx_description
1 polymer ?
#
loop_
_entity_poly.entity_id
_entity_poly.type
_entity_poly.pdbx_seq_one_letter_code
_entity_poly.pdbx_strand_id
1 'polypeptide(L)'
;MTATPHLSDRPQDAKNSERANPHPSATEPGAVQLAQQLLEQLTIHSQDWHRLKANRKARALEQAAAAMVFLLKDQPQEALERLQQASGWLDRSITAPPCPSHGHSPPQHHSPK
;
A
#
# COMPACT_ATOMS: atom_id res chain seq x y z
N MET A 1 64.65 49.88 3.61
CA MET A 1 63.32 50.41 3.97
C MET A 1 62.27 49.44 3.47
N THR A 2 61.51 48.84 4.41
CA THR A 2 60.21 48.11 4.32
C THR A 2 60.12 46.90 3.37
N ALA A 3 60.12 45.61 3.82
CA ALA A 3 59.09 44.86 4.58
C ALA A 3 57.77 44.72 3.78
N THR A 4 57.09 43.59 3.48
CA THR A 4 57.00 42.17 3.93
C THR A 4 56.07 41.45 2.91
N PRO A 5 56.11 40.12 2.70
CA PRO A 5 55.19 39.41 1.79
C PRO A 5 53.85 39.07 2.46
N HIS A 6 52.72 39.20 1.75
CA HIS A 6 51.40 38.78 2.25
C HIS A 6 50.98 37.44 1.66
N LEU A 7 51.16 36.41 2.47
CA LEU A 7 50.47 35.12 2.42
C LEU A 7 48.97 35.35 2.68
N SER A 8 48.11 34.90 1.77
CA SER A 8 46.73 34.54 2.07
C SER A 8 46.41 33.23 1.36
N ASP A 9 46.66 32.17 2.13
CA ASP A 9 46.05 30.86 2.03
C ASP A 9 44.52 30.98 2.04
N ARG A 10 43.85 30.36 1.07
CA ARG A 10 42.49 29.85 1.31
C ARG A 10 42.16 28.70 0.36
N PRO A 11 41.82 27.52 0.89
CA PRO A 11 41.57 26.31 0.09
C PRO A 11 40.21 26.39 -0.62
N GLN A 12 40.17 25.83 -1.83
CA GLN A 12 38.94 25.54 -2.57
C GLN A 12 38.27 24.29 -1.98
N ASP A 13 37.76 24.38 -0.76
CA ASP A 13 36.79 23.41 -0.24
C ASP A 13 35.38 23.80 -0.69
N ALA A 14 35.14 23.81 -2.01
CA ALA A 14 33.79 23.76 -2.55
C ALA A 14 33.31 22.30 -2.51
N LYS A 15 33.17 21.75 -1.30
CA LYS A 15 32.28 20.61 -1.06
C LYS A 15 30.88 21.13 -1.36
N ASN A 16 30.46 21.01 -2.62
CA ASN A 16 29.07 21.11 -3.00
C ASN A 16 28.36 20.01 -2.22
N SER A 17 27.87 20.42 -1.06
CA SER A 17 27.05 19.63 -0.16
C SER A 17 25.75 19.42 -0.91
N GLU A 18 25.76 18.43 -1.80
CA GLU A 18 24.60 17.68 -2.23
C GLU A 18 23.86 17.37 -0.92
N ARG A 19 22.85 18.19 -0.60
CA ARG A 19 21.94 17.89 0.49
C ARG A 19 21.27 16.62 0.03
N ALA A 20 21.83 15.48 0.46
CA ALA A 20 21.24 14.18 0.31
C ALA A 20 19.80 14.35 0.80
N ASN A 21 18.87 14.40 -0.15
CA ASN A 21 17.46 14.35 0.14
C ASN A 21 17.30 13.07 0.97
N PRO A 22 16.91 13.14 2.26
CA PRO A 22 16.65 11.93 2.99
C PRO A 22 15.35 11.40 2.40
N HIS A 23 15.46 10.67 1.28
CA HIS A 23 14.43 9.73 0.90
C HIS A 23 14.20 8.93 2.16
N PRO A 24 12.98 8.95 2.74
CA PRO A 24 12.72 8.20 3.94
C PRO A 24 13.07 6.76 3.60
N SER A 25 14.18 6.28 4.14
CA SER A 25 14.62 4.91 3.95
C SER A 25 13.44 4.06 4.41
N ALA A 26 12.91 3.22 3.52
CA ALA A 26 11.74 2.39 3.76
C ALA A 26 11.85 1.47 4.99
N THR A 27 13.02 1.45 5.63
CA THR A 27 13.43 0.68 6.80
C THR A 27 13.09 1.36 8.13
N GLU A 28 12.53 2.58 8.16
CA GLU A 28 12.10 3.18 9.41
C GLU A 28 10.93 2.36 10.02
N PRO A 29 11.06 1.84 11.26
CA PRO A 29 10.02 1.04 11.89
C PRO A 29 8.67 1.78 11.98
N GLY A 30 8.70 3.11 11.99
CA GLY A 30 7.51 3.95 11.94
C GLY A 30 6.70 3.82 10.64
N ALA A 31 7.34 3.64 9.48
CA ALA A 31 6.63 3.53 8.20
C ALA A 31 5.81 2.24 8.14
N VAL A 32 6.40 1.11 8.58
CA VAL A 32 5.71 -0.18 8.65
C VAL A 32 4.52 -0.11 9.61
N GLN A 33 4.70 0.48 10.79
CA GLN A 33 3.64 0.62 11.79
C GLN A 33 2.47 1.47 11.26
N LEU A 34 2.77 2.61 10.62
CA LEU A 34 1.74 3.47 10.02
C LEU A 34 0.96 2.75 8.91
N ALA A 35 1.64 2.00 8.04
CA ALA A 35 0.99 1.21 7.01
C ALA A 35 0.10 0.10 7.61
N GLN A 36 0.55 -0.54 8.68
CA GLN A 36 -0.25 -1.55 9.40
C GLN A 36 -1.49 -0.93 10.06
N GLN A 37 -1.36 0.24 10.68
CA GLN A 37 -2.51 0.95 11.26
C GLN A 37 -3.51 1.38 10.18
N LEU A 38 -3.02 1.83 9.03
CA LEU A 38 -3.87 2.15 7.88
C LEU A 38 -4.60 0.91 7.36
N LEU A 39 -3.91 -0.22 7.24
CA LEU A 39 -4.52 -1.49 6.83
C LEU A 39 -5.61 -1.92 7.82
N GLU A 40 -5.36 -1.83 9.13
CA GLU A 40 -6.35 -2.16 10.15
C GLU A 40 -7.62 -1.30 10.00
N GLN A 41 -7.47 0.01 9.78
CA GLN A 41 -8.61 0.93 9.57
C GLN A 41 -9.42 0.63 8.31
N LEU A 42 -8.79 0.06 7.28
CA LEU A 42 -9.41 -0.21 5.97
C LEU A 42 -9.88 -1.67 5.82
N THR A 43 -9.53 -2.54 6.76
CA THR A 43 -9.89 -3.96 6.72
C THR A 43 -11.39 -4.12 6.82
N ILE A 44 -11.97 -4.86 5.88
CA ILE A 44 -13.40 -5.15 5.88
C ILE A 44 -13.64 -6.33 6.82
N HIS A 45 -14.10 -6.02 8.04
CA HIS A 45 -14.45 -7.04 9.03
C HIS A 45 -15.73 -7.80 8.65
N SER A 46 -15.91 -8.97 9.28
CA SER A 46 -17.06 -9.86 9.05
C SER A 46 -18.42 -9.17 9.20
N GLN A 47 -18.55 -8.24 10.15
CA GLN A 47 -19.75 -7.43 10.35
C GLN A 47 -20.11 -6.56 9.14
N ASP A 48 -19.10 -6.04 8.43
CA ASP A 48 -19.28 -5.11 7.31
C ASP A 48 -19.17 -5.81 5.95
N TRP A 49 -18.84 -7.11 5.95
CA TRP A 49 -18.65 -7.91 4.74
C TRP A 49 -19.84 -7.80 3.78
N HIS A 50 -21.06 -8.02 4.26
CA HIS A 50 -22.24 -7.98 3.41
C HIS A 50 -22.45 -6.63 2.73
N ARG A 51 -22.08 -5.54 3.41
CA ARG A 51 -22.21 -4.17 2.92
C ARG A 51 -21.08 -3.80 1.94
N LEU A 52 -19.85 -4.25 2.22
CA LEU A 52 -18.66 -3.74 1.54
C LEU A 52 -17.97 -4.74 0.60
N LYS A 53 -18.36 -6.02 0.59
CA LYS A 53 -17.71 -7.07 -0.24
C LYS A 53 -17.65 -6.75 -1.74
N ALA A 54 -18.60 -5.97 -2.26
CA ALA A 54 -18.66 -5.55 -3.66
C ALA A 54 -18.37 -4.05 -3.85
N ASN A 55 -18.07 -3.33 -2.75
CA ASN A 55 -17.68 -1.93 -2.83
C ASN A 55 -16.26 -1.84 -3.38
N ARG A 56 -16.17 -1.58 -4.69
CA ARG A 56 -14.91 -1.49 -5.44
C ARG A 56 -13.87 -0.59 -4.79
N LYS A 57 -14.29 0.60 -4.31
CA LYS A 57 -13.39 1.54 -3.66
C LYS A 57 -12.87 1.00 -2.33
N ALA A 58 -13.75 0.43 -1.50
CA ALA A 58 -13.35 -0.15 -0.22
C ALA A 58 -12.38 -1.33 -0.40
N ARG A 59 -12.69 -2.24 -1.32
CA ARG A 59 -11.81 -3.37 -1.67
C ARG A 59 -10.47 -2.90 -2.22
N ALA A 60 -10.45 -1.91 -3.11
CA ALA A 60 -9.21 -1.37 -3.64
C ALA A 60 -8.34 -0.72 -2.56
N LEU A 61 -8.94 0.05 -1.64
CA LEU A 61 -8.24 0.67 -0.52
C LEU A 61 -7.60 -0.36 0.41
N GLU A 62 -8.35 -1.40 0.80
CA GLU A 62 -7.83 -2.50 1.63
C GLU A 62 -6.61 -3.18 0.97
N GLN A 63 -6.72 -3.52 -0.32
CA GLN A 63 -5.65 -4.18 -1.06
C GLN A 63 -4.42 -3.26 -1.24
N ALA A 64 -4.62 -1.97 -1.52
CA ALA A 64 -3.53 -1.00 -1.63
C ALA A 64 -2.78 -0.81 -0.31
N ALA A 65 -3.50 -0.71 0.82
CA ALA A 65 -2.89 -0.61 2.14
C ALA A 65 -2.10 -1.88 2.50
N ALA A 66 -2.61 -3.06 2.15
CA ALA A 66 -1.89 -4.32 2.31
C ALA A 66 -0.60 -4.35 1.47
N ALA A 67 -0.65 -3.87 0.23
CA ALA A 67 0.54 -3.79 -0.63
C ALA A 67 1.64 -2.91 -0.03
N MET A 68 1.27 -1.78 0.58
CA MET A 68 2.24 -0.90 1.26
C MET A 68 2.96 -1.63 2.40
N VAL A 69 2.23 -2.42 3.21
CA VAL A 69 2.84 -3.21 4.28
C VAL A 69 3.85 -4.22 3.73
N PHE A 70 3.54 -4.88 2.61
CA PHE A 70 4.45 -5.83 1.99
C PHE A 70 5.69 -5.16 1.37
N LEU A 71 5.54 -4.05 0.65
CA LEU A 71 6.69 -3.31 0.10
C LEU A 71 7.65 -2.83 1.19
N LEU A 72 7.11 -2.29 2.29
CA LEU A 72 7.91 -1.82 3.42
C LEU A 72 8.60 -2.95 4.20
N LYS A 73 8.23 -4.21 3.93
CA LYS A 73 8.84 -5.42 4.50
C LYS A 73 9.65 -6.19 3.46
N ASP A 74 10.06 -5.53 2.37
CA ASP A 74 10.84 -6.12 1.27
C ASP A 74 10.19 -7.38 0.66
N GLN A 75 8.85 -7.41 0.57
CA GLN A 75 8.04 -8.48 -0.05
C GLN A 75 7.34 -7.97 -1.32
N PRO A 76 8.08 -7.73 -2.43
CA PRO A 76 7.54 -7.07 -3.60
C PRO A 76 6.60 -7.96 -4.43
N GLN A 77 6.76 -9.29 -4.40
CA GLN A 77 5.86 -10.21 -5.10
C GLN A 77 4.44 -10.18 -4.49
N GLU A 78 4.35 -10.28 -3.17
CA GLU A 78 3.10 -10.19 -2.42
C GLU A 78 2.45 -8.81 -2.60
N ALA A 79 3.27 -7.75 -2.58
CA ALA A 79 2.79 -6.41 -2.86
C ALA A 79 2.20 -6.26 -4.27
N LEU A 80 2.88 -6.82 -5.29
CA LEU A 80 2.42 -6.77 -6.66
C LEU A 80 1.06 -7.44 -6.83
N GLU A 81 0.87 -8.62 -6.25
CA GLU A 81 -0.44 -9.31 -6.27
C GLU A 81 -1.55 -8.43 -5.67
N ARG A 82 -1.28 -7.78 -4.53
CA ARG A 82 -2.23 -6.88 -3.87
C ARG A 82 -2.53 -5.64 -4.71
N LEU A 83 -1.54 -5.05 -5.37
CA LEU A 83 -1.73 -3.91 -6.29
C LEU A 83 -2.56 -4.31 -7.52
N GLN A 84 -2.33 -5.50 -8.07
CA GLN A 84 -3.14 -6.02 -9.16
C GLN A 84 -4.59 -6.23 -8.73
N GLN A 85 -4.83 -6.77 -7.53
CA GLN A 85 -6.18 -6.87 -6.96
C GLN A 85 -6.82 -5.49 -6.80
N ALA A 86 -6.09 -4.51 -6.24
CA ALA A 86 -6.59 -3.15 -6.07
C ALA A 86 -7.00 -2.52 -7.42
N SER A 87 -6.13 -2.66 -8.43
CA SER A 87 -6.38 -2.19 -9.79
C SER A 87 -7.61 -2.88 -10.40
N GLY A 88 -7.70 -4.20 -10.22
CA GLY A 88 -8.81 -5.00 -10.74
C GLY A 88 -10.18 -4.63 -10.15
N TRP A 89 -10.21 -4.17 -8.90
CA TRP A 89 -11.42 -3.61 -8.31
C TRP A 89 -11.81 -2.27 -8.92
N LEU A 90 -10.83 -1.41 -9.25
CA LEU A 90 -11.07 -0.08 -9.80
C LEU A 90 -11.46 -0.13 -11.29
N ASP A 91 -10.78 -0.96 -12.07
CA ASP A 91 -11.03 -1.14 -13.51
C ASP A 91 -12.19 -2.10 -13.83
N ARG A 92 -12.73 -2.76 -12.78
CA ARG A 92 -13.87 -3.69 -12.84
C ARG A 92 -13.55 -5.04 -13.50
N SER A 93 -12.27 -5.41 -13.67
CA SER A 93 -11.87 -6.74 -14.10
C SER A 93 -12.07 -7.81 -13.01
N ILE A 94 -12.16 -7.40 -11.74
CA ILE A 94 -12.47 -8.27 -10.60
C ILE A 94 -13.89 -8.00 -10.11
N THR A 95 -14.61 -9.08 -9.82
CA THR A 95 -15.94 -9.03 -9.21
C THR A 95 -15.93 -9.82 -7.90
N ALA A 96 -16.75 -9.39 -6.95
CA ALA A 96 -16.89 -10.11 -5.68
C ALA A 96 -17.34 -11.57 -5.94
N PRO A 97 -16.72 -12.56 -5.28
CA PRO A 97 -17.20 -13.92 -5.36
C PRO A 97 -18.67 -13.98 -4.88
N PRO A 98 -19.48 -14.89 -5.45
CA PRO A 98 -20.87 -15.06 -5.03
C PRO A 98 -20.93 -15.40 -3.53
N CYS A 99 -22.01 -14.98 -2.88
CA CYS A 99 -22.23 -15.31 -1.47
C CYS A 99 -22.33 -16.83 -1.31
N PRO A 100 -21.62 -17.45 -0.35
CA PRO A 100 -21.75 -18.88 -0.08
C PRO A 100 -23.16 -19.26 0.40
N SER A 101 -23.96 -18.29 0.88
CA SER A 101 -25.34 -18.47 1.31
C SER A 101 -26.40 -18.38 0.21
N HIS A 102 -26.00 -18.22 -1.06
CA HIS A 102 -26.92 -18.25 -2.22
C HIS A 102 -26.37 -19.20 -3.29
N GLY A 103 -26.51 -20.49 -3.03
CA GLY A 103 -26.37 -21.54 -4.02
C GLY A 103 -27.00 -22.81 -3.47
N HIS A 104 -27.97 -23.36 -4.21
CA HIS A 104 -28.76 -24.58 -3.92
C HIS A 104 -30.03 -24.34 -3.08
N SER A 105 -31.02 -23.64 -3.65
CA SER A 105 -32.39 -24.11 -3.43
C SER A 105 -32.55 -25.40 -4.25
N PRO A 106 -32.81 -26.56 -3.62
CA PRO A 106 -33.15 -27.76 -4.38
C PRO A 106 -34.41 -27.48 -5.22
N PRO A 107 -34.55 -28.06 -6.42
CA PRO A 107 -35.75 -27.90 -7.22
C PRO A 107 -36.96 -28.36 -6.40
N GLN A 108 -37.88 -27.41 -6.16
CA GLN A 108 -39.12 -27.66 -5.43
C GLN A 108 -40.00 -28.57 -6.30
N HIS A 109 -39.96 -29.88 -6.05
CA HIS A 109 -40.86 -30.84 -6.70
C HIS A 109 -42.25 -30.67 -6.11
N HIS A 110 -43.08 -29.88 -6.78
CA HIS A 110 -44.50 -29.74 -6.49
C HIS A 110 -45.24 -30.94 -7.07
N SER A 111 -45.64 -31.87 -6.20
CA SER A 111 -46.56 -32.95 -6.60
C SER A 111 -47.97 -32.38 -6.78
N PRO A 112 -48.64 -32.61 -7.92
CA PRO A 112 -50.05 -32.29 -8.07
C PRO A 112 -50.90 -33.26 -7.24
N LYS A 113 -52.00 -32.74 -6.72
CA LYS A 113 -52.99 -33.40 -5.86
C LYS A 113 -53.89 -34.35 -6.64
#